data_AF-A0A529FGQ4-F1
#
_entry.id   AF-A0A529FGQ4-F1
#
_cell.length_a   1.000
_cell.length_b   1.000
_cell.length_c   1.000
_cell.angle_alpha   90.00
_cell.angle_beta   90.00
_cell.angle_gamma   90.00
#
_symmetry.space_group_name_H-M   'P 1'
#
loop_
_entity.id
_entity.type
_entity.pdbx_description
1 polymer ?
#
loop_
_entity_poly.entity_id
_entity_poly.type
_entity_poly.pdbx_seq_one_letter_code
_entity_poly.pdbx_strand_id
1 'polypeptide(L)'
;LGDFIFSRTRDAMLDRIKALPKGSWSNELVTDGYDEPVKLAATVSVRDDHVEVDFTGTDPMSRWGINCPIIYSKAYACYALKCVVAPDIPNNAASLAFFTVSSPVNILNAVRPAPVALRHIFGHMVPDLVLGAISQALPGKILSEGAGALWNIHISARPVAG
;
A
#
# COMPACT_ATOMS: atom_id res chain seq x y z
N LEU A 1 -6.43 3.19 30.60
CA LEU A 1 -7.02 2.20 29.68
C LEU A 1 -6.35 2.22 28.29
N GLY A 2 -6.19 3.39 27.64
CA GLY A 2 -5.54 3.49 26.33
C GLY A 2 -4.11 2.93 26.27
N ASP A 3 -3.26 3.26 27.24
CA ASP A 3 -1.88 2.75 27.29
C ASP A 3 -1.80 1.24 27.38
N PHE A 4 -2.72 0.62 28.14
CA PHE A 4 -2.83 -0.83 28.25
C PHE A 4 -3.21 -1.48 26.90
N ILE A 5 -4.14 -0.87 26.16
CA ILE A 5 -4.53 -1.36 24.83
C ILE A 5 -3.34 -1.25 23.86
N PHE A 6 -2.63 -0.14 23.88
CA PHE A 6 -1.47 0.07 23.01
C PHE A 6 -0.30 -0.83 23.37
N SER A 7 0.01 -1.05 24.65
CA SER A 7 1.10 -1.96 25.03
C SER A 7 0.81 -3.39 24.58
N ARG A 8 -0.41 -3.90 24.84
CA ARG A 8 -0.85 -5.22 24.38
C ARG A 8 -0.78 -5.37 22.86
N THR A 9 -1.15 -4.31 22.13
CA THR A 9 -1.06 -4.30 20.67
C THR A 9 0.39 -4.36 20.20
N ARG A 10 1.31 -3.62 20.84
CA ARG A 10 2.74 -3.62 20.49
C ARG A 10 3.38 -4.99 20.72
N ASP A 11 3.14 -5.58 21.88
CA ASP A 11 3.69 -6.90 22.24
C ASP A 11 3.23 -7.95 21.22
N ALA A 12 1.93 -8.00 20.95
CA ALA A 12 1.37 -8.93 19.98
C ALA A 12 1.90 -8.72 18.56
N MET A 13 2.06 -7.47 18.11
CA MET A 13 2.65 -7.19 16.79
C MET A 13 4.11 -7.62 16.69
N LEU A 14 4.90 -7.36 17.73
CA LEU A 14 6.31 -7.73 17.76
C LEU A 14 6.48 -9.26 17.68
N ASP A 15 5.62 -10.01 18.37
CA ASP A 15 5.60 -11.47 18.31
C ASP A 15 5.25 -11.98 16.89
N ARG A 16 4.26 -11.36 16.23
CA ARG A 16 3.89 -11.69 14.84
C ARG A 16 5.05 -11.43 13.88
N ILE A 17 5.72 -10.29 14.00
CA ILE A 17 6.83 -9.91 13.10
C ILE A 17 8.05 -10.80 13.33
N LYS A 18 8.37 -11.16 14.57
CA LYS A 18 9.44 -12.12 14.89
C LYS A 18 9.24 -13.48 14.25
N ALA A 19 7.98 -13.92 14.10
CA ALA A 19 7.63 -15.20 13.47
C ALA A 19 7.68 -15.18 11.93
N LEU A 20 7.78 -13.99 11.30
CA LEU A 20 7.92 -13.88 9.85
C LEU A 20 9.34 -14.24 9.38
N PRO A 21 9.49 -14.85 8.20
CA PRO A 21 10.81 -15.00 7.56
C PRO A 21 11.49 -13.64 7.39
N LYS A 22 12.77 -13.57 7.75
CA LYS A 22 13.59 -12.35 7.58
C LYS A 22 14.17 -12.32 6.18
N GLY A 23 14.13 -11.17 5.53
CA GLY A 23 14.57 -11.04 4.15
C GLY A 23 13.94 -9.86 3.45
N SER A 24 14.09 -9.83 2.13
CA SER A 24 13.51 -8.81 1.26
C SER A 24 13.06 -9.46 -0.03
N TRP A 25 11.85 -9.10 -0.47
CA TRP A 25 11.21 -9.66 -1.66
C TRP A 25 10.61 -8.52 -2.46
N SER A 26 10.71 -8.62 -3.77
CA SER A 26 10.27 -7.57 -4.68
C SER A 26 9.16 -8.07 -5.58
N ASN A 27 8.24 -7.19 -5.95
CA ASN A 27 7.20 -7.46 -6.91
C ASN A 27 7.01 -6.24 -7.83
N GLU A 28 6.58 -6.51 -9.05
CA GLU A 28 6.25 -5.50 -10.04
C GLU A 28 4.88 -5.80 -10.64
N LEU A 29 4.10 -4.76 -10.90
CA LEU A 29 2.85 -4.81 -11.64
C LEU A 29 2.93 -3.82 -12.79
N VAL A 30 2.47 -4.23 -13.97
CA VAL A 30 2.28 -3.32 -15.11
C VAL A 30 0.79 -3.21 -15.36
N THR A 31 0.29 -1.99 -15.37
CA THR A 31 -1.13 -1.71 -15.58
C THR A 31 -1.32 -0.58 -16.58
N ASP A 32 -2.54 -0.42 -17.07
CA ASP A 32 -2.87 0.66 -17.98
C ASP A 32 -2.77 2.01 -17.25
N GLY A 33 -2.00 2.93 -17.85
CA GLY A 33 -2.10 4.35 -17.52
C GLY A 33 -3.14 5.05 -18.38
N TYR A 34 -2.97 6.35 -18.55
CA TYR A 34 -3.85 7.14 -19.42
C TYR A 34 -3.42 7.04 -20.89
N ASP A 35 -2.14 7.30 -21.16
CA ASP A 35 -1.57 7.25 -22.51
C ASP A 35 -0.62 6.06 -22.70
N GLU A 36 0.12 5.71 -21.63
CA GLU A 36 1.17 4.69 -21.61
C GLU A 36 0.94 3.77 -20.42
N PRO A 37 1.32 2.47 -20.51
CA PRO A 37 1.36 1.59 -19.34
C PRO A 37 2.23 2.18 -18.22
N VAL A 38 1.86 1.87 -16.98
CA VAL A 38 2.56 2.30 -15.78
C VAL A 38 3.05 1.08 -15.03
N LYS A 39 4.35 1.04 -14.76
CA LYS A 39 4.97 0.06 -13.87
C LYS A 39 4.95 0.53 -12.43
N LEU A 40 4.41 -0.30 -11.56
CA LEU A 40 4.51 -0.18 -10.11
C LEU A 40 5.50 -1.22 -9.59
N ALA A 41 6.37 -0.84 -8.67
CA ALA A 41 7.35 -1.73 -8.06
C ALA A 41 7.35 -1.53 -6.54
N ALA A 42 7.43 -2.63 -5.80
CA ALA A 42 7.64 -2.59 -4.36
C ALA A 42 8.66 -3.63 -3.93
N THR A 43 9.48 -3.27 -2.95
CA THR A 43 10.28 -4.22 -2.17
C THR A 43 9.78 -4.21 -0.74
N VAL A 44 9.45 -5.39 -0.21
CA VAL A 44 9.03 -5.59 1.16
C VAL A 44 10.17 -6.24 1.93
N SER A 45 10.66 -5.56 2.97
CA SER A 45 11.73 -6.04 3.84
C SER A 45 11.21 -6.34 5.23
N VAL A 46 11.35 -7.59 5.68
CA VAL A 46 10.99 -7.99 7.04
C VAL A 46 12.23 -7.94 7.92
N ARG A 47 12.21 -7.03 8.89
CA ARG A 47 13.26 -6.87 9.92
C ARG A 47 12.84 -7.55 11.21
N ASP A 48 13.69 -7.49 12.23
CA ASP A 48 13.42 -8.15 13.51
C ASP A 48 12.23 -7.56 14.24
N ASP A 49 12.05 -6.25 14.15
CA ASP A 49 11.09 -5.46 14.91
C ASP A 49 10.14 -4.62 14.05
N HIS A 50 10.24 -4.67 12.71
CA HIS A 50 9.35 -3.93 11.81
C HIS A 50 9.34 -4.52 10.38
N VAL A 51 8.42 -4.05 9.55
CA VAL A 51 8.36 -4.35 8.11
C VAL A 51 8.44 -3.04 7.32
N GLU A 52 9.31 -3.02 6.32
CA GLU A 52 9.54 -1.87 5.46
C GLU A 52 8.96 -2.15 4.07
N VAL A 53 8.37 -1.12 3.46
CA VAL A 53 7.98 -1.12 2.04
C VAL A 53 8.70 0.02 1.34
N ASP A 54 9.40 -0.28 0.26
CA ASP A 54 10.06 0.69 -0.61
C ASP A 54 9.48 0.61 -2.01
N PHE A 55 9.00 1.74 -2.55
CA PHE A 55 8.46 1.85 -3.91
C PHE A 55 9.49 2.29 -4.96
N THR A 56 10.78 2.22 -4.65
CA THR A 56 11.86 2.41 -5.65
C THR A 56 11.66 1.47 -6.85
N GLY A 57 11.82 2.01 -8.05
CA GLY A 57 11.59 1.31 -9.32
C GLY A 57 10.19 1.51 -9.92
N THR A 58 9.27 2.14 -9.18
CA THR A 58 7.97 2.60 -9.70
C THR A 58 8.15 3.78 -10.66
N ASP A 59 7.34 3.82 -11.71
CA ASP A 59 7.42 4.83 -12.77
C ASP A 59 7.14 6.27 -12.30
N PRO A 60 7.67 7.28 -13.02
CA PRO A 60 7.50 8.69 -12.69
C PRO A 60 6.04 9.15 -12.61
N MET A 61 5.82 10.33 -12.01
CA MET A 61 4.50 10.95 -11.94
C MET A 61 3.90 11.19 -13.33
N SER A 62 2.59 11.01 -13.43
CA SER A 62 1.79 11.37 -14.59
C SER A 62 1.45 12.85 -14.61
N ARG A 63 1.23 13.42 -15.80
CA ARG A 63 0.62 14.75 -15.93
C ARG A 63 -0.89 14.76 -15.58
N TRP A 64 -1.50 13.58 -15.51
CA TRP A 64 -2.93 13.40 -15.25
C TRP A 64 -3.23 13.14 -13.78
N GLY A 65 -4.51 13.25 -13.39
CA GLY A 65 -4.96 13.16 -11.99
C GLY A 65 -4.77 11.82 -11.28
N ILE A 66 -4.11 10.84 -11.90
CA ILE A 66 -3.96 9.45 -11.43
C ILE A 66 -2.81 9.27 -10.42
N ASN A 67 -2.03 10.32 -10.14
CA ASN A 67 -0.93 10.26 -9.16
C ASN A 67 -1.43 10.03 -7.73
N CYS A 68 -0.61 9.34 -6.92
CA CYS A 68 -0.92 9.00 -5.54
C CYS A 68 0.06 9.66 -4.56
N PRO A 69 -0.41 10.49 -3.61
CA PRO A 69 0.42 10.97 -2.50
C PRO A 69 0.88 9.81 -1.61
N ILE A 70 2.10 9.89 -1.07
CA ILE A 70 2.69 8.82 -0.25
C ILE A 70 1.84 8.39 0.94
N ILE A 71 1.06 9.30 1.53
CA ILE A 71 0.19 8.96 2.68
C ILE A 71 -0.90 7.94 2.30
N TYR A 72 -1.39 7.99 1.05
CA TYR A 72 -2.39 7.06 0.55
C TYR A 72 -1.75 5.70 0.23
N SER A 73 -0.61 5.71 -0.46
CA SER A 73 0.19 4.50 -0.72
C SER A 73 0.58 3.81 0.58
N LYS A 74 0.99 4.58 1.59
CA LYS A 74 1.29 4.08 2.94
C LYS A 74 0.09 3.40 3.57
N ALA A 75 -1.08 4.03 3.51
CA ALA A 75 -2.30 3.45 4.09
C ALA A 75 -2.65 2.10 3.47
N TYR A 76 -2.58 1.98 2.13
CA TYR A 76 -2.90 0.74 1.42
C TYR A 76 -1.83 -0.35 1.57
N ALA A 77 -0.55 0.03 1.65
CA ALA A 77 0.52 -0.91 1.99
C ALA A 77 0.37 -1.45 3.43
N CYS A 78 0.08 -0.57 4.40
CA CYS A 78 -0.17 -0.97 5.78
C CYS A 78 -1.41 -1.86 5.89
N TYR A 79 -2.46 -1.59 5.12
CA TYR A 79 -3.65 -2.43 5.05
C TYR A 79 -3.28 -3.87 4.62
N ALA A 80 -2.55 -4.02 3.51
CA ALA A 80 -2.11 -5.34 3.04
C ALA A 80 -1.28 -6.09 4.09
N LEU A 81 -0.25 -5.44 4.64
CA LEU A 81 0.59 -6.03 5.68
C LEU A 81 -0.22 -6.39 6.92
N LYS A 82 -1.14 -5.53 7.36
CA LYS A 82 -1.97 -5.78 8.54
C LYS A 82 -2.87 -7.00 8.36
N CYS A 83 -3.44 -7.19 7.18
CA CYS A 83 -4.29 -8.34 6.85
C CYS A 83 -3.52 -9.67 6.87
N VAL A 84 -2.25 -9.68 6.48
CA VAL A 84 -1.45 -10.92 6.43
C VAL A 84 -0.73 -11.19 7.74
N VAL A 85 -0.09 -10.17 8.32
CA VAL A 85 0.79 -10.33 9.48
C VAL A 85 -0.02 -10.51 10.77
N ALA A 86 -1.15 -9.82 10.89
CA ALA A 86 -1.83 -9.71 12.16
C ALA A 86 -3.35 -9.49 12.03
N PRO A 87 -4.10 -10.28 11.24
CA PRO A 87 -5.52 -10.01 10.94
C PRO A 87 -6.41 -9.90 12.19
N ASP A 88 -6.04 -10.56 13.28
CA ASP A 88 -6.75 -10.65 14.55
C ASP A 88 -6.36 -9.56 15.57
N ILE A 89 -5.26 -8.85 15.36
CA ILE A 89 -4.82 -7.78 16.27
C ILE A 89 -5.66 -6.52 16.01
N PRO A 90 -6.14 -5.78 17.03
CA PRO A 90 -6.89 -4.54 16.83
C PRO A 90 -6.14 -3.53 15.94
N ASN A 91 -6.83 -2.94 14.97
CA ASN A 91 -6.24 -1.93 14.08
C ASN A 91 -6.19 -0.57 14.76
N ASN A 92 -5.01 -0.15 15.20
CA ASN A 92 -4.77 1.15 15.83
C ASN A 92 -3.37 1.67 15.53
N ALA A 93 -3.04 2.88 16.00
CA ALA A 93 -1.74 3.50 15.75
C ALA A 93 -0.55 2.65 16.24
N ALA A 94 -0.72 1.90 17.35
CA ALA A 94 0.32 1.03 17.87
C ALA A 94 0.55 -0.19 16.96
N SER A 95 -0.48 -0.74 16.32
CA SER A 95 -0.29 -1.82 15.34
C SER A 95 0.38 -1.35 14.05
N LEU A 96 0.03 -0.14 13.60
CA LEU A 96 0.51 0.42 12.33
C LEU A 96 1.93 0.99 12.44
N ALA A 97 2.42 1.27 13.65
CA ALA A 97 3.75 1.82 13.88
C ALA A 97 4.90 0.90 13.43
N PHE A 98 4.62 -0.40 13.29
CA PHE A 98 5.57 -1.41 12.83
C PHE A 98 5.75 -1.46 11.31
N PHE A 99 4.97 -0.68 10.56
CA PHE A 99 5.03 -0.63 9.11
C PHE A 99 5.57 0.71 8.65
N THR A 100 6.74 0.69 8.02
CA THR A 100 7.37 1.86 7.44
C THR A 100 7.25 1.81 5.92
N VAL A 101 7.09 2.97 5.31
CA VAL A 101 6.91 3.10 3.87
C VAL A 101 7.78 4.23 3.37
N SER A 102 8.56 3.96 2.33
CA SER A 102 9.49 4.88 1.69
C SER A 102 9.35 4.82 0.17
N SER A 103 9.76 5.89 -0.51
CA SER A 103 9.72 5.98 -1.97
C SER A 103 10.47 7.23 -2.45
N PRO A 104 11.19 7.18 -3.57
CA PRO A 104 11.55 8.38 -4.32
C PRO A 104 10.28 9.07 -4.85
N VAL A 105 10.40 10.29 -5.39
CA VAL A 105 9.28 10.96 -6.07
C VAL A 105 8.92 10.18 -7.33
N ASN A 106 7.70 9.66 -7.37
CA ASN A 106 7.17 8.83 -8.45
C ASN A 106 5.62 8.83 -8.37
N ILE A 107 4.95 7.99 -9.15
CA ILE A 107 3.49 7.98 -9.19
C ILE A 107 2.83 7.52 -7.87
N LEU A 108 3.54 6.80 -7.00
CA LEU A 108 3.08 6.37 -5.66
C LEU A 108 3.56 7.29 -4.53
N ASN A 109 4.41 8.28 -4.83
CA ASN A 109 4.86 9.34 -3.94
C ASN A 109 4.82 10.69 -4.66
N ALA A 110 3.62 11.07 -5.05
CA ALA A 110 3.41 12.31 -5.77
C ALA A 110 3.57 13.53 -4.86
N VAL A 111 4.29 14.53 -5.34
CA VAL A 111 4.55 15.78 -4.63
C VAL A 111 3.79 16.94 -5.26
N ARG A 112 3.51 17.98 -4.48
CA ARG A 112 2.90 19.21 -5.00
C ARG A 112 3.78 19.80 -6.13
N PRO A 113 3.22 20.25 -7.28
CA PRO A 113 1.79 20.47 -7.59
C PRO A 113 1.11 19.36 -8.42
N ALA A 114 1.57 18.11 -8.38
CA ALA A 114 0.99 17.03 -9.17
C ALA A 114 -0.53 16.85 -8.91
N PRO A 115 -1.34 16.60 -9.95
CA PRO A 115 -2.77 16.36 -9.80
C PRO A 115 -3.04 14.94 -9.27
N VAL A 116 -3.91 14.83 -8.25
CA VAL A 116 -4.13 13.58 -7.46
C VAL A 116 -5.62 13.23 -7.26
N ALA A 117 -6.50 13.78 -8.11
CA ALA A 117 -7.95 13.62 -7.99
C ALA A 117 -8.41 12.16 -8.11
N LEU A 118 -7.72 11.37 -8.93
CA LEU A 118 -7.96 9.96 -9.24
C LEU A 118 -6.87 9.05 -8.66
N ARG A 119 -6.22 9.44 -7.55
CA ARG A 119 -5.17 8.65 -6.87
C ARG A 119 -5.53 7.19 -6.58
N HIS A 120 -6.82 6.89 -6.46
CA HIS A 120 -7.32 5.55 -6.16
C HIS A 120 -7.04 4.55 -7.29
N ILE A 121 -6.86 5.02 -8.54
CA ILE A 121 -6.54 4.18 -9.70
C ILE A 121 -5.30 3.32 -9.44
N PHE A 122 -4.17 3.92 -9.05
CA PHE A 122 -2.98 3.15 -8.66
C PHE A 122 -2.93 2.83 -7.18
N GLY A 123 -3.48 3.69 -6.32
CA GLY A 123 -3.49 3.46 -4.89
C GLY A 123 -4.18 2.15 -4.48
N HIS A 124 -5.21 1.72 -5.21
CA HIS A 124 -5.89 0.43 -4.97
C HIS A 124 -5.07 -0.79 -5.40
N MET A 125 -4.05 -0.62 -6.24
CA MET A 125 -3.15 -1.71 -6.66
C MET A 125 -2.01 -1.94 -5.67
N VAL A 126 -1.75 -0.97 -4.78
CA VAL A 126 -0.69 -1.08 -3.76
C VAL A 126 -0.82 -2.33 -2.87
N PRO A 127 -2.02 -2.75 -2.42
CA PRO A 127 -2.16 -3.99 -1.66
C PRO A 127 -1.68 -5.19 -2.45
N ASP A 128 -2.13 -5.37 -3.70
CA ASP A 128 -1.73 -6.49 -4.55
C ASP A 128 -0.22 -6.45 -4.84
N LEU A 129 0.34 -5.26 -5.06
CA LEU A 129 1.78 -5.07 -5.24
C LEU A 129 2.57 -5.57 -4.01
N VAL A 130 2.16 -5.15 -2.80
CA VAL A 130 2.79 -5.53 -1.53
C VAL A 130 2.56 -7.00 -1.19
N LEU A 131 1.36 -7.52 -1.44
CA LEU A 131 1.00 -8.92 -1.24
C LEU A 131 1.79 -9.84 -2.17
N GLY A 132 1.96 -9.46 -3.44
CA GLY A 132 2.78 -10.20 -4.39
C GLY A 132 4.23 -10.31 -3.94
N ALA A 133 4.81 -9.25 -3.36
CA ALA A 133 6.15 -9.29 -2.80
C ALA A 133 6.24 -10.24 -1.60
N ILE A 134 5.36 -10.07 -0.60
CA ILE A 134 5.41 -10.89 0.62
C ILE A 134 4.95 -12.34 0.41
N SER A 135 4.26 -12.64 -0.70
CA SER A 135 3.86 -14.01 -1.05
C SER A 135 5.05 -14.93 -1.25
N GLN A 136 6.18 -14.39 -1.69
CA GLN A 136 7.44 -15.11 -1.85
C GLN A 136 8.04 -15.54 -0.50
N ALA A 137 7.79 -14.75 0.57
CA ALA A 137 8.16 -15.12 1.93
C ALA A 137 7.18 -16.14 2.55
N LEU A 138 5.91 -16.10 2.13
CA LEU A 138 4.81 -16.87 2.72
C LEU A 138 4.06 -17.71 1.66
N PRO A 139 4.74 -18.66 0.99
CA PRO A 139 4.15 -19.41 -0.11
C PRO A 139 2.89 -20.17 0.35
N GLY A 140 1.82 -20.05 -0.44
CA GLY A 140 0.52 -20.69 -0.18
C GLY A 140 -0.34 -20.05 0.91
N LYS A 141 0.08 -18.92 1.50
CA LYS A 141 -0.68 -18.21 2.55
C LYS A 141 -1.33 -16.91 2.09
N ILE A 142 -0.97 -16.44 0.90
CA ILE A 142 -1.44 -15.16 0.36
C ILE A 142 -2.33 -15.43 -0.85
N LEU A 143 -3.46 -14.72 -0.92
CA LEU A 143 -4.35 -14.77 -2.07
C LEU A 143 -3.65 -14.19 -3.30
N SER A 144 -3.91 -14.77 -4.46
CA SER A 144 -3.44 -14.20 -5.72
C SER A 144 -4.00 -12.80 -5.95
N GLU A 145 -3.27 -12.01 -6.75
CA GLU A 145 -3.68 -10.69 -7.22
C GLU A 145 -5.13 -10.70 -7.75
N GLY A 146 -5.91 -9.69 -7.33
CA GLY A 146 -7.27 -9.50 -7.79
C GLY A 146 -7.33 -8.79 -9.15
N ALA A 147 -8.52 -8.73 -9.75
CA ALA A 147 -8.70 -8.10 -11.08
C ALA A 147 -8.49 -6.57 -11.10
N GLY A 148 -8.22 -5.92 -9.96
CA GLY A 148 -7.99 -4.47 -9.87
C GLY A 148 -9.11 -3.59 -10.44
N ALA A 149 -10.34 -4.11 -10.56
CA ALA A 149 -11.40 -3.52 -11.37
C ALA A 149 -12.05 -2.30 -10.70
N LEU A 150 -11.48 -1.12 -10.94
CA LEU A 150 -12.10 0.17 -10.62
C LEU A 150 -12.82 0.73 -11.84
N TRP A 151 -14.13 0.47 -11.93
CA TRP A 151 -14.97 1.05 -12.96
C TRP A 151 -15.86 2.15 -12.37
N ASN A 152 -15.37 3.39 -12.42
CA ASN A 152 -16.03 4.55 -11.83
C ASN A 152 -16.62 5.47 -12.91
N ILE A 153 -17.92 5.77 -12.82
CA ILE A 153 -18.55 6.83 -13.62
C ILE A 153 -18.67 8.08 -12.75
N HIS A 154 -17.98 9.15 -13.13
CA HIS A 154 -18.06 10.43 -12.45
C HIS A 154 -19.06 11.35 -13.17
N ILE A 155 -20.19 11.62 -12.52
CA ILE A 155 -21.24 12.52 -13.05
C ILE A 155 -21.29 13.78 -12.18
N SER A 156 -21.25 14.94 -12.83
CA SER A 156 -21.53 16.23 -12.19
C SER A 156 -22.65 16.93 -12.95
N ALA A 157 -23.70 17.34 -12.26
CA ALA A 157 -24.81 18.09 -12.80
C ALA A 157 -25.01 19.39 -12.01
N ARG A 158 -25.39 20.46 -12.69
CA ARG A 158 -25.86 21.69 -12.06
C ARG A 158 -27.35 21.83 -12.34
N PRO A 159 -28.19 22.02 -11.32
CA PRO A 159 -29.59 22.35 -11.57
C PRO A 159 -29.68 23.68 -12.32
N VAL A 160 -30.53 23.73 -13.35
CA VAL A 160 -30.94 24.99 -13.97
C VAL A 160 -32.13 25.54 -13.20
N ALA A 161 -32.17 26.86 -12.98
CA ALA A 161 -33.33 27.51 -12.41
C ALA A 161 -34.51 27.34 -13.38
N GLY A 162 -35.60 26.74 -12.90
CA GLY A 162 -36.88 26.56 -13.57
C GLY A 162 -38.01 26.88 -12.62
#